data_AF-A0A964RR75-F1
#
_entry.id   AF-A0A964RR75-F1
#
_cell.length_a   1.000
_cell.length_b   1.000
_cell.length_c   1.000
_cell.angle_alpha   90.00
_cell.angle_beta   90.00
_cell.angle_gamma   90.00
#
_symmetry.space_group_name_H-M   'P 1'
#
loop_
_entity.id
_entity.type
_entity.pdbx_description
1 polymer ?
#
loop_
_entity_poly.entity_id
_entity_poly.type
_entity_poly.pdbx_seq_one_letter_code
_entity_poly.pdbx_strand_id
1 'polypeptide(L)' 'MTLEKMIEELEAYYEAAGFNDIYEMELKHKTEDEIRKLYSVTFVENIEG' A
#
# COMPACT_ATOMS: atom_id res chain seq x y z
N MET A 1 -2.79 -5.22 -12.46
CA MET A 1 -3.12 -4.56 -11.18
C MET A 1 -3.35 -3.07 -11.46
N THR A 2 -4.42 -2.46 -10.93
CA THR A 2 -4.71 -1.02 -11.08
C THR A 2 -4.23 -0.24 -9.85
N LEU A 3 -4.03 1.08 -9.99
CA LEU A 3 -3.61 1.94 -8.87
C LEU A 3 -4.61 1.90 -7.71
N GLU A 4 -5.90 2.06 -8.00
CA GLU A 4 -6.99 2.01 -7.01
C GLU A 4 -6.95 0.71 -6.19
N LYS A 5 -6.78 -0.43 -6.87
CA LYS A 5 -6.69 -1.73 -6.21
C LYS A 5 -5.43 -1.90 -5.36
N MET A 6 -4.29 -1.33 -5.78
CA MET A 6 -3.09 -1.31 -4.94
C MET A 6 -3.30 -0.51 -3.66
N ILE A 7 -4.00 0.62 -3.74
CA ILE A 7 -4.32 1.46 -2.59
C ILE A 7 -5.23 0.72 -1.62
N GLU A 8 -6.32 0.11 -2.11
CA GLU A 8 -7.25 -0.69 -1.28
C GLU A 8 -6.53 -1.83 -0.55
N GLU A 9 -5.65 -2.56 -1.25
CA GLU A 9 -4.91 -3.67 -0.65
C GLU A 9 -3.88 -3.18 0.37
N LEU A 10 -3.19 -2.06 0.11
CA LEU A 10 -2.27 -1.44 1.08
C LEU A 10 -3.02 -0.94 2.32
N GLU A 11 -4.15 -0.27 2.13
CA GLU A 11 -5.00 0.22 3.22
C GLU A 11 -5.44 -0.94 4.12
N ALA A 12 -6.02 -1.99 3.53
CA ALA A 12 -6.43 -3.18 4.29
C ALA A 12 -5.27 -3.85 5.03
N TYR A 13 -4.08 -3.94 4.44
CA TYR A 13 -2.90 -4.51 5.09
C TYR A 13 -2.44 -3.70 6.30
N TYR A 14 -2.33 -2.39 6.16
CA TYR A 14 -1.88 -1.51 7.23
C TYR A 14 -2.94 -1.36 8.34
N GLU A 15 -4.22 -1.28 7.99
CA GLU A 15 -5.33 -1.30 8.96
C GLU A 15 -5.36 -2.60 9.76
N ALA A 16 -5.15 -3.76 9.11
CA ALA A 16 -5.04 -5.04 9.81
C ALA A 16 -3.85 -5.10 10.78
N ALA A 17 -2.79 -4.33 10.51
CA ALA A 17 -1.65 -4.14 11.41
C ALA A 17 -1.88 -3.06 12.50
N GLY A 18 -3.05 -2.40 12.51
CA GLY A 18 -3.45 -1.39 13.50
C GLY A 18 -3.22 0.06 13.09
N PHE A 19 -2.84 0.32 11.83
CA PHE A 19 -2.71 1.67 11.28
C PHE A 19 -4.04 2.11 10.64
N ASN A 20 -4.93 2.69 11.45
CA ASN A 20 -6.20 3.22 10.98
C ASN A 20 -5.99 4.49 10.13
N ASP A 21 -6.89 4.73 9.17
CA ASP A 21 -6.92 5.94 8.32
C ASP A 21 -5.63 6.18 7.53
N ILE A 22 -4.88 5.12 7.20
CA ILE A 22 -3.59 5.20 6.50
C ILE A 22 -3.72 5.84 5.11
N TYR A 23 -4.87 5.69 4.47
CA TYR A 23 -5.14 6.36 3.20
C TYR A 23 -5.05 7.87 3.35
N GLU A 24 -5.74 8.42 4.36
CA GLU A 24 -5.79 9.85 4.64
C GLU A 24 -4.47 10.40 5.19
N MET A 25 -3.74 9.60 5.95
CA MET A 25 -2.48 10.01 6.55
C MET A 25 -1.31 9.97 5.57
N GLU A 26 -1.29 8.98 4.68
CA GLU A 26 -0.08 8.64 3.92
C GLU A 26 -0.33 8.32 2.44
N LEU A 27 -1.32 7.50 2.08
CA LEU A 27 -1.46 7.03 0.69
C LEU A 27 -1.96 8.12 -0.27
N LYS A 28 -2.89 8.99 0.15
CA LYS A 28 -3.51 10.02 -0.73
C LYS A 28 -2.53 11.05 -1.29
N HIS A 29 -1.37 11.22 -0.64
CA HIS A 29 -0.37 12.19 -1.01
C HIS A 29 0.74 11.61 -1.90
N LYS A 30 0.77 10.29 -2.06
CA LYS A 30 1.77 9.60 -2.87
C LYS A 30 1.39 9.62 -4.34
N THR A 31 2.40 9.73 -5.18
CA THR A 31 2.27 9.53 -6.63
C THR A 31 2.00 8.06 -6.96
N GLU A 32 1.54 7.80 -8.18
CA GLU A 32 1.31 6.43 -8.65
C GLU A 32 2.57 5.56 -8.55
N ASP A 33 3.75 6.09 -8.90
CA ASP A 33 5.01 5.35 -8.82
C ASP A 33 5.39 5.01 -7.37
N GLU A 34 5.12 5.90 -6.42
CA GLU A 34 5.36 5.64 -5.00
C GLU A 34 4.41 4.58 -4.45
N ILE A 35 3.13 4.59 -4.86
CA ILE A 35 2.18 3.53 -4.48
C ILE A 35 2.61 2.20 -5.08
N ARG A 36 3.00 2.16 -6.36
CA ARG A 36 3.49 0.93 -7.01
C ARG A 36 4.72 0.36 -6.30
N LYS A 37 5.66 1.22 -5.91
CA LYS A 37 6.86 0.82 -5.17
C LYS A 37 6.50 0.29 -3.78
N LEU A 38 5.65 1.00 -3.04
CA LEU A 38 5.21 0.57 -1.71
C LEU A 38 4.48 -0.77 -1.77
N TYR A 39 3.58 -0.94 -2.73
CA TYR A 39 2.89 -2.20 -2.99
C TYR A 39 3.87 -3.34 -3.28
N SER A 40 4.88 -3.10 -4.13
CA SER A 40 5.91 -4.10 -4.43
C SER A 40 6.69 -4.51 -3.19
N VAL A 41 7.12 -3.56 -2.37
CA VAL A 41 7.87 -3.85 -1.13
C VAL A 41 7.02 -4.64 -0.13
N THR A 42 5.74 -4.28 0.02
CA THR A 42 4.84 -4.91 0.99
C THR A 42 4.45 -6.33 0.58
N PHE A 43 4.07 -6.55 -0.68
CA PHE A 43 3.45 -7.81 -1.13
C PHE A 43 4.30 -8.68 -2.06
N VAL A 44 5.30 -8.12 -2.74
CA VAL A 44 6.07 -8.83 -3.78
C VAL A 44 7.48 -9.17 -3.31
N GLU A 45 8.19 -8.24 -2.67
CA GLU A 45 9.56 -8.46 -2.19
C GLU A 45 9.64 -9.30 -0.90
N ASN A 46 8.51 -9.63 -0.27
CA ASN A 46 8.45 -10.57 0.86
C ASN A 46 8.36 -12.07 0.44
N ILE A 47 8.48 -12.38 -0.86
CA ILE A 47 8.38 -13.75 -1.38
C ILE A 47 9.76 -14.43 -1.53
N GLU A 48 10.88 -13.69 -1.46
CA GLU A 48 12.24 -14.25 -1.58
C GLU A 48 13.19 -13.79 -0.46
N GLY A 49 12.87 -14.17 0.79
CA GLY A 49 13.76 -13.98 1.96
C GLY A 49 13.67 -15.12 2.96
#